data_AF-A0A6J6WRU2-F1
#
_entry.id   AF-A0A6J6WRU2-F1
#
_cell.length_a   1.000
_cell.length_b   1.000
_cell.length_c   1.000
_cell.angle_alpha   90.00
_cell.angle_beta   90.00
_cell.angle_gamma   90.00
#
_symmetry.space_group_name_H-M   'P 1'
#
loop_
_entity.id
_entity.type
_entity.pdbx_description
1 polymer ?
#
loop_
_entity_poly.entity_id
_entity_poly.type
_entity_poly.pdbx_seq_one_letter_code
_entity_poly.pdbx_strand_id
1 'polypeptide(L)'
;MANRANDGFFSVFVLRKFSKLFTWAAVRLRVTPNQITLISFAIGLLSAYEFSRGDFWSIFTGALLLQLSIIVDCVDGELARYTRRFSQLGAWLDAITDRIKEYLVFFGLAYGAARDGQDLWIPAMAMMVFQAVRHLSDYNFARINKVRSTDLPIIDFKVANDGFVPIKKAKKSRLQYWAKKAIQFPIGERWLVISASAVIGGAAFTFTVMPILATLSIVAVFRARLRVTRTWPKQRVNKEVIDDQLDTFKNAKSTNRFDWLEPSILRALEGAVIIGLTVISDLNRPTAFLLLFAIIYGHYDNLYRALQGEHKPKWLSLAGAFITGRIALLGLFVIFSWSITPLVWYFGVLFLVVSSIQWVAGEKSRVS
;
A
#
# COMPACT_ATOMS: atom_id res chain seq x y z
N MET A 1 6.62 26.35 -0.83
CA MET A 1 5.86 25.09 -0.91
C MET A 1 6.14 24.28 0.35
N ALA A 2 5.11 23.99 1.17
CA ALA A 2 5.27 23.36 2.47
C ALA A 2 5.51 21.83 2.34
N ASN A 3 6.51 21.32 3.05
CA ASN A 3 6.71 19.88 3.22
C ASN A 3 5.51 19.28 3.98
N ARG A 4 5.12 18.03 3.69
CA ARG A 4 4.06 17.37 4.45
C ARG A 4 4.59 17.11 5.86
N ALA A 5 3.80 17.43 6.88
CA ALA A 5 4.20 17.23 8.28
C ALA A 5 4.59 15.77 8.62
N ASN A 6 4.18 14.82 7.79
CA ASN A 6 4.42 13.40 7.98
C ASN A 6 5.43 12.75 7.01
N ASP A 7 6.10 13.50 6.15
CA ASP A 7 7.08 12.96 5.19
C ASP A 7 8.20 12.14 5.87
N GLY A 8 8.70 11.13 5.14
CA GLY A 8 9.84 10.30 5.52
C GLY A 8 11.17 11.07 5.54
N PHE A 9 12.19 10.47 6.12
CA PHE A 9 13.56 11.00 6.12
C PHE A 9 14.06 11.22 4.69
N PHE A 10 14.02 10.19 3.86
CA PHE A 10 14.52 10.27 2.49
C PHE A 10 13.74 11.29 1.65
N SER A 11 12.41 11.33 1.87
CA SER A 11 11.56 12.31 1.21
C SER A 11 11.99 13.74 1.52
N VAL A 12 12.13 14.10 2.81
CA VAL A 12 12.46 15.47 3.20
C VAL A 12 13.86 15.91 2.77
N PHE A 13 14.86 15.04 2.92
CA PHE A 13 16.25 15.44 2.71
C PHE A 13 16.72 15.30 1.25
N VAL A 14 16.09 14.43 0.46
CA VAL A 14 16.50 14.15 -0.91
C VAL A 14 15.36 14.47 -1.88
N LEU A 15 14.27 13.70 -1.84
CA LEU A 15 13.21 13.78 -2.88
C LEU A 15 12.63 15.20 -3.01
N ARG A 16 12.31 15.85 -1.88
CA ARG A 16 11.74 17.20 -1.83
C ARG A 16 12.66 18.30 -2.35
N LYS A 17 13.96 18.05 -2.49
CA LYS A 17 14.89 19.01 -3.10
C LYS A 17 14.76 19.00 -4.61
N PHE A 18 14.62 17.80 -5.19
CA PHE A 18 14.46 17.62 -6.63
C PHE A 18 13.02 17.89 -7.08
N SER A 19 12.01 17.40 -6.36
CA SER A 19 10.60 17.56 -6.74
C SER A 19 10.20 19.02 -6.91
N LYS A 20 10.70 19.93 -6.06
CA LYS A 20 10.38 21.37 -6.16
C LYS A 20 10.77 22.01 -7.49
N LEU A 21 11.85 21.53 -8.12
CA LEU A 21 12.26 22.00 -9.45
C LEU A 21 11.23 21.57 -10.50
N PHE A 22 10.80 20.31 -10.46
CA PHE A 22 9.75 19.78 -11.33
C PHE A 22 8.39 20.43 -11.04
N THR A 23 8.06 20.72 -9.78
CA THR A 23 6.82 21.42 -9.40
C THR A 23 6.76 22.81 -10.01
N TRP A 24 7.87 23.55 -9.98
CA TRP A 24 7.94 24.85 -10.64
C TRP A 24 7.69 24.75 -12.16
N ALA A 25 8.27 23.74 -12.82
CA ALA A 25 8.05 23.50 -14.25
C ALA A 25 6.58 23.12 -14.53
N ALA A 26 6.01 22.22 -13.74
CA ALA A 26 4.62 21.78 -13.86
C ALA A 26 3.62 22.93 -13.69
N VAL A 27 3.89 23.85 -12.75
CA VAL A 27 3.07 25.08 -12.57
C VAL A 27 3.12 25.96 -13.81
N ARG A 28 4.31 26.17 -14.39
CA ARG A 28 4.46 26.97 -15.63
C ARG A 28 3.75 26.35 -16.83
N LEU A 29 3.82 25.03 -16.94
CA LEU A 29 3.18 24.26 -18.01
C LEU A 29 1.69 24.00 -17.77
N ARG A 30 1.12 24.48 -16.65
CA ARG A 30 -0.29 24.31 -16.26
C ARG A 30 -0.76 22.84 -16.26
N VAL A 31 0.15 21.93 -15.94
CA VAL A 31 -0.15 20.49 -15.82
C VAL A 31 -1.05 20.27 -14.60
N THR A 32 -1.92 19.27 -14.66
CA THR A 32 -2.79 18.89 -13.53
C THR A 32 -2.11 17.87 -12.62
N PRO A 33 -2.46 17.78 -11.31
CA PRO A 33 -1.94 16.76 -10.41
C PRO A 33 -2.09 15.34 -10.96
N ASN A 34 -3.28 14.98 -11.47
CA ASN A 34 -3.53 13.64 -12.01
C ASN A 34 -2.66 13.32 -13.25
N GLN A 35 -2.35 14.32 -14.09
CA GLN A 35 -1.41 14.11 -15.20
C GLN A 35 0.00 13.81 -14.70
N ILE A 36 0.45 14.48 -13.63
CA ILE A 36 1.75 14.19 -13.00
C ILE A 36 1.76 12.78 -12.40
N THR A 37 0.68 12.35 -11.73
CA THR A 37 0.55 10.98 -11.22
C THR A 37 0.66 9.95 -12.36
N LEU A 38 0.01 10.19 -13.50
CA LEU A 38 0.09 9.30 -14.68
C LEU A 38 1.49 9.28 -15.31
N ILE A 39 2.20 10.42 -15.35
CA ILE A 39 3.59 10.47 -15.82
C ILE A 39 4.49 9.68 -14.87
N SER A 40 4.38 9.89 -13.55
CA SER A 40 5.11 9.11 -12.55
C SER A 40 4.83 7.61 -12.69
N PHE A 41 3.56 7.25 -12.93
CA PHE A 41 3.13 5.89 -13.17
C PHE A 41 3.81 5.27 -14.39
N ALA A 42 3.81 5.97 -15.54
CA ALA A 42 4.49 5.51 -16.75
C ALA A 42 6.00 5.30 -16.55
N ILE A 43 6.67 6.20 -15.83
CA ILE A 43 8.10 6.05 -15.48
C ILE A 43 8.31 4.82 -14.59
N GLY A 44 7.40 4.56 -13.65
CA GLY A 44 7.44 3.38 -12.78
C GLY A 44 7.21 2.06 -13.55
N LEU A 45 6.36 2.07 -14.58
CA LEU A 45 6.20 0.92 -15.48
C LEU A 45 7.47 0.65 -16.29
N LEU A 46 8.11 1.71 -16.80
CA LEU A 46 9.39 1.58 -17.50
C LEU A 46 10.48 1.04 -16.56
N SER A 47 10.51 1.48 -15.30
CA SER A 47 11.42 0.93 -14.29
C SER A 47 11.22 -0.58 -14.09
N ALA A 48 9.97 -1.04 -13.92
CA ALA A 48 9.67 -2.46 -13.80
C ALA A 48 10.06 -3.26 -15.05
N TYR A 49 9.86 -2.69 -16.23
CA TYR A 49 10.29 -3.29 -17.50
C TYR A 49 11.82 -3.44 -17.56
N GLU A 50 12.58 -2.40 -17.23
CA GLU A 50 14.05 -2.48 -17.21
C GLU A 50 14.54 -3.53 -16.20
N PHE A 51 13.96 -3.60 -14.99
CA PHE A 51 14.28 -4.68 -14.04
C PHE A 51 14.01 -6.09 -14.60
N SER A 52 13.00 -6.26 -15.45
CA SER A 52 12.65 -7.55 -16.05
C SER A 52 13.68 -8.11 -17.04
N ARG A 53 14.64 -7.29 -17.48
CA ARG A 53 15.69 -7.70 -18.42
C ARG A 53 16.81 -8.49 -17.75
N GLY A 54 17.04 -8.28 -16.46
CA GLY A 54 17.97 -9.07 -15.62
C GLY A 54 19.44 -8.65 -15.65
N ASP A 55 19.92 -8.00 -16.72
CA ASP A 55 21.31 -7.55 -16.79
C ASP A 55 21.61 -6.31 -15.93
N PHE A 56 22.88 -6.11 -15.58
CA PHE A 56 23.32 -5.04 -14.68
C PHE A 56 22.89 -3.65 -15.15
N TRP A 57 23.03 -3.33 -16.43
CA TRP A 57 22.71 -1.99 -16.93
C TRP A 57 21.22 -1.75 -16.92
N SER A 58 20.41 -2.75 -17.25
CA SER A 58 18.95 -2.68 -17.14
C SER A 58 18.49 -2.59 -15.67
N ILE A 59 19.16 -3.27 -14.74
CA ILE A 59 18.89 -3.09 -13.30
C ILE A 59 19.25 -1.67 -12.84
N PHE A 60 20.38 -1.13 -13.31
CA PHE A 60 20.81 0.23 -12.98
C PHE A 60 19.87 1.29 -13.53
N THR A 61 19.45 1.18 -14.81
CA THR A 61 18.46 2.07 -15.41
C THR A 61 17.11 1.93 -14.71
N GLY A 62 16.66 0.70 -14.41
CA GLY A 62 15.47 0.42 -13.63
C GLY A 62 15.48 1.10 -12.26
N ALA A 63 16.62 1.04 -11.55
CA ALA A 63 16.81 1.69 -10.26
C ALA A 63 16.76 3.22 -10.35
N LEU A 64 17.37 3.83 -11.38
CA LEU A 64 17.31 5.27 -11.62
C LEU A 64 15.88 5.72 -11.96
N LEU A 65 15.19 4.98 -12.81
CA LEU A 65 13.80 5.26 -13.19
C LEU A 65 12.86 5.14 -12.00
N LEU A 66 13.08 4.18 -11.09
CA LEU A 66 12.29 4.07 -9.86
C LEU A 66 12.45 5.32 -8.98
N GLN A 67 13.68 5.82 -8.84
CA GLN A 67 13.96 7.06 -8.11
C GLN A 67 13.36 8.28 -8.80
N LEU A 68 13.41 8.34 -10.13
CA LEU A 68 12.77 9.40 -10.89
C LEU A 68 11.25 9.38 -10.72
N SER A 69 10.63 8.19 -10.78
CA SER A 69 9.19 8.01 -10.60
C SER A 69 8.72 8.60 -9.27
N ILE A 70 9.40 8.30 -8.15
CA ILE A 70 9.01 8.84 -6.83
C ILE A 70 9.31 10.33 -6.65
N ILE A 71 10.31 10.87 -7.36
CA ILE A 71 10.54 12.32 -7.39
C ILE A 71 9.37 13.02 -8.10
N VAL A 72 8.93 12.49 -9.26
CA VAL A 72 7.79 13.02 -10.01
C VAL A 72 6.47 12.81 -9.25
N ASP A 73 6.33 11.69 -8.56
CA ASP A 73 5.19 11.39 -7.68
C ASP A 73 5.02 12.48 -6.61
N CYS A 74 6.12 12.89 -5.96
CA CYS A 74 6.09 13.97 -4.98
C CYS A 74 5.56 15.31 -5.52
N VAL A 75 5.66 15.54 -6.84
CA VAL A 75 5.20 16.76 -7.52
C VAL A 75 3.69 16.84 -7.55
N ASP A 76 2.96 15.74 -7.70
CA ASP A 76 1.49 15.78 -7.82
C ASP A 76 0.84 16.38 -6.56
N GLY A 77 1.31 15.99 -5.38
CA GLY A 77 0.78 16.43 -4.10
C GLY A 77 1.25 17.84 -3.77
N GLU A 78 2.45 18.24 -4.22
CA GLU A 78 2.91 19.62 -4.15
C GLU A 78 2.06 20.54 -5.03
N LEU A 79 1.77 20.10 -6.25
CA LEU A 79 0.96 20.81 -7.22
C LEU A 79 -0.51 20.90 -6.78
N ALA A 80 -1.08 19.83 -6.22
CA ALA A 80 -2.41 19.81 -5.63
C ALA A 80 -2.52 20.82 -4.47
N ARG A 81 -1.50 20.88 -3.59
CA ARG A 81 -1.43 21.87 -2.50
C ARG A 81 -1.28 23.29 -3.01
N TYR A 82 -0.45 23.50 -4.02
CA TYR A 82 -0.20 24.81 -4.60
C TYR A 82 -1.44 25.36 -5.32
N THR A 83 -2.08 24.51 -6.14
CA THR A 83 -3.27 24.87 -6.94
C THR A 83 -4.59 24.73 -6.19
N ARG A 84 -4.56 24.22 -4.94
CA ARG A 84 -5.73 23.86 -4.12
C ARG A 84 -6.70 22.87 -4.83
N ARG A 85 -6.18 22.04 -5.74
CA ARG A 85 -6.96 21.02 -6.46
C ARG A 85 -6.76 19.67 -5.80
N PHE A 86 -7.62 19.35 -4.83
CA PHE A 86 -7.68 18.02 -4.20
C PHE A 86 -8.94 17.29 -4.65
N SER A 87 -8.85 15.98 -4.83
CA SER A 87 -10.01 15.13 -5.16
C SER A 87 -9.86 13.74 -4.53
N GLN A 88 -10.98 13.06 -4.26
CA GLN A 88 -10.96 11.68 -3.76
C GLN A 88 -10.39 10.73 -4.82
N LEU A 89 -10.77 10.94 -6.09
CA LEU A 89 -10.21 10.22 -7.22
C LEU A 89 -8.69 10.39 -7.33
N GLY A 90 -8.17 11.61 -7.21
CA GLY A 90 -6.73 11.85 -7.25
C GLY A 90 -5.98 11.14 -6.12
N ALA A 91 -6.53 11.17 -4.90
CA ALA A 91 -5.94 10.47 -3.75
C ALA A 91 -5.99 8.94 -3.90
N TRP A 92 -7.05 8.40 -4.51
CA TRP A 92 -7.15 6.96 -4.85
C TRP A 92 -6.16 6.59 -5.96
N LEU A 93 -6.04 7.42 -7.01
CA LEU A 93 -5.13 7.16 -8.13
C LEU A 93 -3.66 7.17 -7.70
N ASP A 94 -3.25 8.18 -6.94
CA ASP A 94 -1.91 8.29 -6.31
C ASP A 94 -1.57 7.02 -5.53
N ALA A 95 -2.45 6.70 -4.58
CA ALA A 95 -2.34 5.51 -3.76
C ALA A 95 -2.23 4.19 -4.55
N ILE A 96 -3.12 3.97 -5.51
CA ILE A 96 -3.20 2.72 -6.26
C ILE A 96 -2.01 2.58 -7.21
N THR A 97 -1.64 3.64 -7.93
CA THR A 97 -0.49 3.61 -8.84
C THR A 97 0.81 3.32 -8.09
N ASP A 98 0.97 3.83 -6.87
CA ASP A 98 2.08 3.48 -5.98
C ASP A 98 2.18 2.00 -5.63
N ARG A 99 1.03 1.32 -5.45
CA ARG A 99 1.01 -0.12 -5.18
C ARG A 99 1.34 -0.91 -6.44
N ILE A 100 0.78 -0.52 -7.58
CA ILE A 100 1.07 -1.16 -8.87
C ILE A 100 2.57 -1.05 -9.18
N LYS A 101 3.16 0.15 -9.08
CA LYS A 101 4.60 0.38 -9.30
C LYS A 101 5.45 -0.56 -8.43
N GLU A 102 5.19 -0.59 -7.12
CA GLU A 102 5.97 -1.42 -6.17
C GLU A 102 5.89 -2.92 -6.50
N TYR A 103 4.70 -3.43 -6.83
CA TYR A 103 4.52 -4.86 -7.14
C TYR A 103 4.99 -5.26 -8.53
N LEU A 104 4.91 -4.37 -9.52
CA LEU A 104 5.51 -4.61 -10.82
C LEU A 104 7.03 -4.58 -10.78
N VAL A 105 7.64 -3.79 -9.89
CA VAL A 105 9.09 -3.88 -9.65
C VAL A 105 9.46 -5.23 -9.05
N PHE A 106 8.66 -5.78 -8.11
CA PHE A 106 8.88 -7.14 -7.60
C PHE A 106 8.74 -8.19 -8.71
N PHE A 107 7.73 -8.05 -9.56
CA PHE A 107 7.56 -8.90 -10.73
C PHE A 107 8.77 -8.82 -11.66
N GLY A 108 9.20 -7.60 -12.01
CA GLY A 108 10.35 -7.37 -12.89
C GLY A 108 11.63 -7.99 -12.33
N LEU A 109 11.93 -7.78 -11.05
CA LEU A 109 13.10 -8.40 -10.41
C LEU A 109 13.03 -9.92 -10.40
N ALA A 110 11.87 -10.52 -10.07
CA ALA A 110 11.71 -11.97 -10.07
C ALA A 110 11.79 -12.58 -11.48
N TYR A 111 11.16 -11.91 -12.45
CA TYR A 111 11.18 -12.32 -13.85
C TYR A 111 12.59 -12.22 -14.45
N GLY A 112 13.29 -11.10 -14.23
CA GLY A 112 14.66 -10.90 -14.67
C GLY A 112 15.60 -11.95 -14.09
N ALA A 113 15.49 -12.23 -12.79
CA ALA A 113 16.30 -13.26 -12.12
C ALA A 113 16.02 -14.68 -12.65
N ALA A 114 14.76 -14.99 -13.00
CA ALA A 114 14.39 -16.29 -13.54
C ALA A 114 15.03 -16.57 -14.90
N ARG A 115 15.38 -15.53 -15.68
CA ARG A 115 16.12 -15.68 -16.95
C ARG A 115 17.54 -16.20 -16.74
N ASP A 116 18.12 -15.90 -15.58
CA ASP A 116 19.43 -16.39 -15.14
C ASP A 116 19.33 -17.65 -14.27
N GLY A 117 18.17 -18.32 -14.28
CA GLY A 117 17.92 -19.57 -13.54
C GLY A 117 17.64 -19.40 -12.05
N GLN A 118 17.50 -18.17 -11.54
CA GLN A 118 17.17 -17.91 -10.14
C GLN A 118 15.66 -17.80 -9.92
N ASP A 119 15.08 -18.77 -9.22
CA ASP A 119 13.65 -18.75 -8.90
C ASP A 119 13.36 -17.92 -7.64
N LEU A 120 12.99 -16.66 -7.85
CA LEU A 120 12.68 -15.70 -6.79
C LEU A 120 11.18 -15.35 -6.68
N TRP A 121 10.31 -16.17 -7.26
CA TRP A 121 8.86 -15.90 -7.27
C TRP A 121 8.22 -16.01 -5.89
N ILE A 122 8.62 -17.01 -5.09
CA ILE A 122 8.09 -17.17 -3.72
C ILE A 122 8.49 -15.99 -2.82
N PRO A 123 9.78 -15.57 -2.76
CA PRO A 123 10.16 -14.33 -2.08
C PRO A 123 9.40 -13.09 -2.57
N ALA A 124 9.17 -12.95 -3.87
CA ALA A 124 8.45 -11.82 -4.43
C ALA A 124 6.98 -11.78 -3.98
N MET A 125 6.29 -12.92 -4.00
CA MET A 125 4.93 -13.04 -3.46
C MET A 125 4.88 -12.79 -1.96
N ALA A 126 5.81 -13.34 -1.20
CA ALA A 126 5.89 -13.12 0.25
C ALA A 126 6.11 -11.65 0.59
N MET A 127 6.97 -10.94 -0.14
CA MET A 127 7.16 -9.50 0.00
C MET A 127 5.90 -8.72 -0.34
N MET A 128 5.18 -9.08 -1.40
CA MET A 128 3.93 -8.45 -1.78
C MET A 128 2.87 -8.58 -0.66
N VAL A 129 2.68 -9.78 -0.10
CA VAL A 129 1.77 -10.03 1.04
C VAL A 129 2.22 -9.26 2.27
N PHE A 130 3.51 -9.33 2.63
CA PHE A 130 4.05 -8.63 3.79
C PHE A 130 3.79 -7.12 3.71
N GLN A 131 4.01 -6.53 2.53
CA GLN A 131 3.77 -5.12 2.27
C GLN A 131 2.28 -4.76 2.34
N ALA A 132 1.40 -5.62 1.80
CA ALA A 132 -0.05 -5.43 1.92
C ALA A 132 -0.50 -5.43 3.39
N VAL A 133 -0.07 -6.43 4.17
CA VAL A 133 -0.38 -6.56 5.61
C VAL A 133 0.08 -5.32 6.37
N ARG A 134 1.30 -4.87 6.11
CA ARG A 134 1.87 -3.68 6.73
C ARG A 134 1.06 -2.43 6.40
N HIS A 135 0.77 -2.18 5.13
CA HIS A 135 0.05 -0.98 4.69
C HIS A 135 -1.36 -0.92 5.23
N LEU A 136 -2.14 -1.99 5.10
CA LEU A 136 -3.51 -2.06 5.64
C LEU A 136 -3.51 -1.77 7.15
N SER A 137 -2.57 -2.37 7.87
CA SER A 137 -2.39 -2.13 9.30
C SER A 137 -2.03 -0.68 9.64
N ASP A 138 -1.20 -0.03 8.81
CA ASP A 138 -0.79 1.36 8.97
C ASP A 138 -1.98 2.31 8.83
N TYR A 139 -2.76 2.16 7.75
CA TYR A 139 -3.93 3.00 7.48
C TYR A 139 -5.04 2.77 8.50
N ASN A 140 -5.35 1.53 8.82
CA ASN A 140 -6.40 1.19 9.78
C ASN A 140 -6.05 1.70 11.19
N PHE A 141 -4.82 1.47 11.66
CA PHE A 141 -4.39 2.02 12.94
C PHE A 141 -4.45 3.55 12.95
N ALA A 142 -3.95 4.22 11.90
CA ALA A 142 -3.95 5.67 11.82
C ALA A 142 -5.37 6.24 11.85
N ARG A 143 -6.32 5.63 11.11
CA ARG A 143 -7.73 6.04 11.08
C ARG A 143 -8.40 5.85 12.43
N ILE A 144 -8.29 4.67 13.04
CA ILE A 144 -8.88 4.38 14.35
C ILE A 144 -8.27 5.26 15.44
N ASN A 145 -6.95 5.43 15.45
CA ASN A 145 -6.27 6.30 16.41
C ASN A 145 -6.72 7.77 16.24
N LYS A 146 -6.91 8.25 15.01
CA LYS A 146 -7.41 9.60 14.74
C LYS A 146 -8.81 9.78 15.35
N VAL A 147 -9.75 8.89 15.03
CA VAL A 147 -11.13 8.95 15.56
C VAL A 147 -11.13 8.97 17.09
N ARG A 148 -10.43 8.02 17.72
CA ARG A 148 -10.33 7.93 19.19
C ARG A 148 -9.66 9.14 19.83
N SER A 149 -8.78 9.84 19.11
CA SER A 149 -8.12 11.05 19.61
C SER A 149 -8.95 12.33 19.43
N THR A 150 -9.96 12.29 18.56
CA THR A 150 -10.86 13.42 18.29
C THR A 150 -12.14 13.32 19.11
N ASP A 151 -12.55 12.12 19.53
CA ASP A 151 -13.60 11.89 20.53
C ASP A 151 -13.12 12.30 21.93
N LEU A 152 -13.00 13.61 22.15
CA LEU A 152 -12.77 14.19 23.48
C LEU A 152 -14.11 14.22 24.23
N PRO A 153 -14.14 13.87 25.52
CA PRO A 153 -15.35 14.06 26.33
C PRO A 153 -15.76 15.54 26.29
N ILE A 154 -17.06 15.80 26.08
CA ILE A 154 -17.62 17.14 26.17
C ILE A 154 -17.41 17.61 27.62
N ILE A 155 -16.60 18.65 27.80
CA ILE A 155 -16.38 19.25 29.12
C ILE A 155 -17.56 20.19 29.39
N ASP A 156 -18.17 20.09 30.57
CA ASP A 156 -19.22 21.02 31.00
C ASP A 156 -18.64 22.44 31.06
N PHE A 157 -19.34 23.41 30.45
CA PHE A 157 -18.99 24.83 30.46
C PHE A 157 -18.81 25.42 31.89
N LYS A 158 -19.34 24.76 32.92
CA LYS A 158 -19.24 25.19 34.32
C LYS A 158 -17.93 24.79 35.02
N VAL A 159 -17.06 24.00 34.41
CA VAL A 159 -15.77 23.62 35.02
C VAL A 159 -14.86 24.86 35.05
N ALA A 160 -14.44 25.29 36.23
CA ALA A 160 -13.61 26.49 36.46
C ALA A 160 -12.16 26.40 35.92
N ASN A 161 -11.82 25.31 35.25
CA ASN A 161 -10.55 25.08 34.58
C ASN A 161 -10.84 24.99 33.08
N ASP A 162 -9.99 25.57 32.24
CA ASP A 162 -10.11 25.57 30.77
C ASP A 162 -9.94 24.17 30.13
N GLY A 163 -9.85 23.13 30.97
CA GLY A 163 -9.61 21.74 30.58
C GLY A 163 -8.17 21.50 30.10
N PHE A 164 -7.29 22.51 30.16
CA PHE A 164 -5.93 22.40 29.66
C PHE A 164 -5.05 21.68 30.67
N VAL A 165 -4.85 20.37 30.45
CA VAL A 165 -3.79 19.62 31.12
C VAL A 165 -2.51 19.80 30.31
N PRO A 166 -1.47 20.51 30.82
CA PRO A 166 -0.22 20.67 30.10
C PRO A 166 0.48 19.31 29.98
N ILE A 167 0.33 18.67 28.83
CA ILE A 167 1.09 17.47 28.51
C ILE A 167 2.55 17.89 28.33
N LYS A 168 3.40 17.61 29.31
CA LYS A 168 4.87 17.70 29.17
C LYS A 168 5.32 16.72 28.08
N LYS A 169 5.30 17.15 26.82
CA LYS A 169 5.90 16.40 25.71
C LYS A 169 7.41 16.41 25.94
N ALA A 170 7.99 15.25 26.24
CA ALA A 170 9.44 15.09 26.30
C ALA A 170 10.07 15.67 25.01
N LYS A 171 11.02 16.60 25.17
CA LYS A 171 11.75 17.18 24.04
C LYS A 171 12.51 16.04 23.34
N LYS A 172 12.05 15.63 22.16
CA LYS A 172 12.75 14.63 21.34
C LYS A 172 13.91 15.31 20.64
N SER A 173 15.09 14.70 20.68
CA SER A 173 16.21 15.14 19.85
C SER A 173 15.85 15.02 18.36
N ARG A 174 16.40 15.91 17.52
CA ARG A 174 16.25 15.86 16.05
C ARG A 174 16.65 14.49 15.49
N LEU A 175 17.71 13.90 16.02
CA LEU A 175 18.18 12.57 15.62
C LEU A 175 17.12 11.50 15.93
N GLN A 176 16.57 11.51 17.15
CA GLN A 176 15.54 10.55 17.56
C GLN A 176 14.25 10.69 16.73
N TYR A 177 13.90 11.91 16.32
CA TYR A 177 12.76 12.16 15.45
C TYR A 177 12.95 11.51 14.08
N TRP A 178 14.09 11.79 13.43
CA TRP A 178 14.38 11.29 12.09
C TRP A 178 14.67 9.79 12.06
N ALA A 179 15.34 9.25 13.07
CA ALA A 179 15.52 7.80 13.22
C ALA A 179 14.18 7.08 13.30
N LYS A 180 13.21 7.61 14.07
CA LYS A 180 11.86 7.03 14.13
C LYS A 180 11.12 7.09 12.80
N LYS A 181 11.29 8.18 12.03
CA LYS A 181 10.72 8.31 10.69
C LYS A 181 11.34 7.33 9.69
N ALA A 182 12.65 7.14 9.72
CA ALA A 182 13.34 6.16 8.89
C ALA A 182 12.95 4.72 9.26
N ILE A 183 12.86 4.39 10.56
CA ILE A 183 12.42 3.08 11.05
C ILE A 183 10.97 2.77 10.66
N GLN A 184 10.12 3.78 10.44
CA GLN A 184 8.78 3.57 9.88
C GLN A 184 8.82 3.04 8.43
N PHE A 185 9.99 2.97 7.81
CA PHE A 185 10.20 2.47 6.44
C PHE A 185 9.10 2.91 5.44
N PRO A 186 8.90 4.25 5.29
CA PRO A 186 7.96 4.82 4.32
C PRO A 186 8.34 4.46 2.88
N ILE A 187 7.44 4.78 1.94
CA ILE A 187 7.60 4.42 0.52
C ILE A 187 8.94 4.90 -0.07
N GLY A 188 9.39 6.11 0.28
CA GLY A 188 10.67 6.65 -0.16
C GLY A 188 11.86 5.82 0.26
N GLU A 189 11.93 5.48 1.54
CA GLU A 189 12.99 4.65 2.11
C GLU A 189 12.98 3.24 1.51
N ARG A 190 11.80 2.67 1.26
CA ARG A 190 11.67 1.35 0.63
C ARG A 190 12.18 1.35 -0.80
N TRP A 191 11.77 2.33 -1.60
CA TRP A 191 12.17 2.40 -3.00
C TRP A 191 13.66 2.71 -3.14
N LEU A 192 14.22 3.52 -2.23
CA LEU A 192 15.67 3.68 -2.11
C LEU A 192 16.37 2.35 -1.84
N VAL A 193 15.89 1.56 -0.87
CA VAL A 193 16.48 0.26 -0.58
C VAL A 193 16.36 -0.69 -1.76
N ILE A 194 15.20 -0.76 -2.43
CA ILE A 194 15.01 -1.58 -3.64
C ILE A 194 16.03 -1.17 -4.71
N SER A 195 16.11 0.11 -5.06
CA SER A 195 17.08 0.62 -6.04
C SER A 195 18.52 0.31 -5.65
N ALA A 196 18.93 0.58 -4.41
CA ALA A 196 20.31 0.39 -3.97
C ALA A 196 20.69 -1.10 -3.89
N SER A 197 19.84 -1.94 -3.29
CA SER A 197 20.10 -3.37 -3.17
C SER A 197 20.07 -4.08 -4.52
N ALA A 198 19.20 -3.67 -5.44
CA ALA A 198 19.17 -4.23 -6.79
C ALA A 198 20.47 -3.93 -7.54
N VAL A 199 20.98 -2.70 -7.47
CA VAL A 199 22.26 -2.34 -8.11
C VAL A 199 23.46 -3.04 -7.47
N ILE A 200 23.46 -3.21 -6.14
CA ILE A 200 24.58 -3.81 -5.40
C ILE A 200 24.68 -5.32 -5.61
N GLY A 201 23.55 -6.03 -5.57
CA GLY A 201 23.54 -7.50 -5.54
C GLY A 201 22.38 -8.15 -6.28
N GLY A 202 21.74 -7.42 -7.19
CA GLY A 202 20.65 -7.91 -8.02
C GLY A 202 19.36 -8.23 -7.24
N ALA A 203 18.50 -9.01 -7.89
CA ALA A 203 17.21 -9.40 -7.34
C ALA A 203 17.35 -10.23 -6.05
N ALA A 204 18.28 -11.19 -5.99
CA ALA A 204 18.48 -12.05 -4.83
C ALA A 204 18.84 -11.25 -3.57
N PHE A 205 19.77 -10.30 -3.69
CA PHE A 205 20.12 -9.42 -2.57
C PHE A 205 18.95 -8.52 -2.16
N THR A 206 18.19 -8.00 -3.14
CA THR A 206 16.98 -7.21 -2.87
C THR A 206 15.95 -8.00 -2.08
N PHE A 207 15.62 -9.22 -2.53
CA PHE A 207 14.68 -10.14 -1.87
C PHE A 207 15.20 -10.71 -0.54
N THR A 208 16.47 -10.46 -0.18
CA THR A 208 17.04 -10.80 1.12
C THR A 208 17.00 -9.62 2.10
N VAL A 209 17.49 -8.45 1.67
CA VAL A 209 17.61 -7.26 2.53
C VAL A 209 16.25 -6.65 2.83
N MET A 210 15.35 -6.58 1.85
CA MET A 210 14.05 -5.96 2.02
C MET A 210 13.20 -6.62 3.12
N PRO A 211 13.02 -7.96 3.16
CA PRO A 211 12.28 -8.60 4.24
C PRO A 211 12.89 -8.37 5.63
N ILE A 212 14.22 -8.34 5.74
CA ILE A 212 14.91 -8.08 7.00
C ILE A 212 14.58 -6.67 7.51
N LEU A 213 14.78 -5.65 6.67
CA LEU A 213 14.50 -4.26 7.05
C LEU A 213 13.01 -4.03 7.32
N ALA A 214 12.14 -4.63 6.50
CA ALA A 214 10.70 -4.54 6.66
C ALA A 214 10.22 -5.22 7.96
N THR A 215 10.86 -6.32 8.37
CA THR A 215 10.61 -7.02 9.64
C THR A 215 11.07 -6.21 10.84
N LEU A 216 12.31 -5.69 10.82
CA LEU A 216 12.80 -4.79 11.88
C LEU A 216 11.87 -3.59 12.08
N SER A 217 11.42 -3.02 10.96
CA SER A 217 10.48 -1.92 10.94
C SER A 217 9.11 -2.30 11.50
N ILE A 218 8.51 -3.41 11.05
CA ILE A 218 7.16 -3.80 11.52
C ILE A 218 7.17 -4.12 13.01
N VAL A 219 8.20 -4.79 13.53
CA VAL A 219 8.35 -5.11 14.95
C VAL A 219 8.40 -3.83 15.79
N ALA A 220 9.21 -2.85 15.38
CA ALA A 220 9.32 -1.57 16.09
C ALA A 220 7.99 -0.80 16.08
N VAL A 221 7.31 -0.74 14.92
CA VAL A 221 6.04 -0.03 14.75
C VAL A 221 4.91 -0.71 15.51
N PHE A 222 4.75 -2.03 15.37
CA PHE A 222 3.67 -2.79 16.01
C PHE A 222 3.81 -2.80 17.52
N ARG A 223 5.03 -2.89 18.07
CA ARG A 223 5.25 -2.75 19.51
C ARG A 223 4.67 -1.44 20.05
N ALA A 224 4.88 -0.33 19.34
CA ALA A 224 4.32 0.96 19.73
C ALA A 224 2.78 0.97 19.60
N ARG A 225 2.24 0.44 18.50
CA ARG A 225 0.78 0.40 18.25
C ARG A 225 0.05 -0.48 19.25
N LEU A 226 0.55 -1.68 19.53
CA LEU A 226 -0.05 -2.59 20.51
C LEU A 226 -0.07 -1.96 21.91
N ARG A 227 0.96 -1.19 22.28
CA ARG A 227 0.97 -0.44 23.54
C ARG A 227 -0.16 0.59 23.59
N VAL A 228 -0.36 1.36 22.52
CA VAL A 228 -1.45 2.35 22.41
C VAL A 228 -2.81 1.66 22.40
N THR A 229 -3.00 0.62 21.58
CA THR A 229 -4.27 -0.11 21.49
C THR A 229 -4.68 -0.74 22.83
N ARG A 230 -3.72 -1.17 23.66
CA ARG A 230 -4.00 -1.71 25.00
C ARG A 230 -4.61 -0.67 25.95
N THR A 231 -4.45 0.63 25.70
CA THR A 231 -5.07 1.69 26.50
C THR A 231 -6.47 2.06 26.00
N TRP A 232 -6.90 1.56 24.84
CA TRP A 232 -8.23 1.86 24.31
C TRP A 232 -9.33 1.03 24.99
N PRO A 233 -10.54 1.60 25.13
CA PRO A 233 -11.75 0.85 25.48
C PRO A 233 -11.99 -0.31 24.51
N LYS A 234 -12.66 -1.37 24.99
CA LYS A 234 -12.98 -2.54 24.16
C LYS A 234 -13.94 -2.21 23.01
N GLN A 235 -14.83 -1.22 23.18
CA GLN A 235 -15.78 -0.89 22.11
C GLN A 235 -15.05 -0.49 20.82
N ARG A 236 -15.53 -1.03 19.69
CA ARG A 236 -15.08 -0.64 18.35
C ARG A 236 -15.57 0.78 18.05
N VAL A 237 -14.77 1.53 17.30
CA VAL A 237 -15.16 2.83 16.75
C VAL A 237 -14.98 2.78 15.24
N ASN A 238 -15.77 3.56 14.49
CA ASN A 238 -15.69 3.60 13.03
C ASN A 238 -15.73 2.19 12.40
N LYS A 239 -16.73 1.40 12.79
CA LYS A 239 -16.87 -0.02 12.43
C LYS A 239 -16.90 -0.22 10.91
N GLU A 240 -17.59 0.67 10.20
CA GLU A 240 -17.77 0.61 8.74
C GLU A 240 -16.44 0.54 8.01
N VAL A 241 -15.48 1.41 8.35
CA VAL A 241 -14.16 1.43 7.71
C VAL A 241 -13.47 0.06 7.76
N ILE A 242 -13.55 -0.64 8.89
CA ILE A 242 -12.92 -1.95 9.04
C ILE A 242 -13.77 -3.04 8.37
N ASP A 243 -15.07 -3.03 8.62
CA ASP A 243 -16.00 -4.07 8.15
C ASP A 243 -16.04 -4.14 6.61
N ASP A 244 -15.88 -3.01 5.91
CA ASP A 244 -15.86 -2.96 4.44
C ASP A 244 -14.61 -3.53 3.79
N GLN A 245 -13.55 -3.73 4.59
CA GLN A 245 -12.29 -4.32 4.12
C GLN A 245 -12.24 -5.83 4.35
N LEU A 246 -13.09 -6.37 5.22
CA LEU A 246 -12.98 -7.77 5.66
C LEU A 246 -13.14 -8.75 4.50
N ASP A 247 -13.98 -8.44 3.51
CA ASP A 247 -14.26 -9.33 2.38
C ASP A 247 -14.74 -10.72 2.84
N THR A 248 -15.54 -10.72 3.91
CA THR A 248 -16.12 -11.90 4.58
C THR A 248 -17.46 -11.51 5.24
N PHE A 249 -18.08 -12.45 5.96
CA PHE A 249 -19.27 -12.18 6.76
C PHE A 249 -18.97 -11.25 7.94
N LYS A 250 -19.77 -10.19 8.08
CA LYS A 250 -19.62 -9.16 9.12
C LYS A 250 -20.28 -9.60 10.43
N ASN A 251 -19.60 -9.41 11.57
CA ASN A 251 -20.19 -9.61 12.89
C ASN A 251 -20.51 -8.27 13.57
N ALA A 252 -21.78 -7.85 13.51
CA ALA A 252 -22.25 -6.58 14.08
C ALA A 252 -22.00 -6.44 15.59
N LYS A 253 -21.93 -7.58 16.32
CA LYS A 253 -21.75 -7.63 17.78
C LYS A 253 -20.28 -7.64 18.22
N SER A 254 -19.31 -7.60 17.29
CA SER A 254 -17.89 -7.58 17.64
C SER A 254 -17.51 -6.32 18.44
N THR A 255 -16.77 -6.51 19.54
CA THR A 255 -16.26 -5.44 20.42
C THR A 255 -14.75 -5.56 20.65
N ASN A 256 -13.99 -5.79 19.57
CA ASN A 256 -12.54 -5.97 19.65
C ASN A 256 -11.80 -4.64 19.42
N ARG A 257 -11.01 -4.17 20.38
CA ARG A 257 -10.15 -2.97 20.24
C ARG A 257 -8.97 -3.16 19.27
N PHE A 258 -8.67 -4.40 18.89
CA PHE A 258 -7.66 -4.75 17.89
C PHE A 258 -8.26 -5.00 16.50
N ASP A 259 -9.51 -4.59 16.26
CA ASP A 259 -10.20 -4.71 14.97
C ASP A 259 -9.42 -4.10 13.79
N TRP A 260 -8.61 -3.07 14.03
CA TRP A 260 -7.73 -2.50 13.01
C TRP A 260 -6.72 -3.49 12.38
N LEU A 261 -6.44 -4.63 13.04
CA LEU A 261 -5.59 -5.71 12.50
C LEU A 261 -6.37 -6.72 11.66
N GLU A 262 -7.69 -6.78 11.81
CA GLU A 262 -8.52 -7.86 11.25
C GLU A 262 -8.40 -7.97 9.72
N PRO A 263 -8.49 -6.86 8.93
CA PRO A 263 -8.28 -6.95 7.49
C PRO A 263 -6.88 -7.46 7.14
N SER A 264 -5.85 -6.99 7.85
CA SER A 264 -4.46 -7.36 7.61
C SER A 264 -4.18 -8.84 7.91
N ILE A 265 -4.76 -9.39 8.98
CA ILE A 265 -4.65 -10.82 9.32
C ILE A 265 -5.32 -11.65 8.22
N LEU A 266 -6.49 -11.25 7.76
CA LEU A 266 -7.18 -11.94 6.67
C LEU A 266 -6.37 -11.94 5.37
N ARG A 267 -5.68 -10.84 5.03
CA ARG A 267 -4.77 -10.77 3.89
C ARG A 267 -3.53 -11.64 4.06
N ALA A 268 -2.99 -11.70 5.27
CA ALA A 268 -1.85 -12.56 5.60
C ALA A 268 -2.22 -14.04 5.39
N LEU A 269 -3.39 -14.46 5.88
CA LEU A 269 -3.89 -15.82 5.75
C LEU A 269 -4.19 -16.18 4.29
N GLU A 270 -4.91 -15.33 3.56
CA GLU A 270 -5.20 -15.55 2.14
C GLU A 270 -3.92 -15.64 1.31
N GLY A 271 -2.98 -14.72 1.51
CA GLY A 271 -1.68 -14.74 0.84
C GLY A 271 -0.84 -15.98 1.19
N ALA A 272 -0.82 -16.39 2.47
CA ALA A 272 -0.10 -17.57 2.92
C ALA A 272 -0.66 -18.86 2.31
N VAL A 273 -1.99 -18.96 2.17
CA VAL A 273 -2.63 -20.10 1.50
C VAL A 273 -2.27 -20.13 0.01
N ILE A 274 -2.35 -19.01 -0.70
CA ILE A 274 -2.00 -18.94 -2.13
C ILE A 274 -0.52 -19.31 -2.36
N ILE A 275 0.38 -18.75 -1.54
CA ILE A 275 1.82 -19.07 -1.60
C ILE A 275 2.04 -20.54 -1.26
N GLY A 276 1.40 -21.04 -0.19
CA GLY A 276 1.50 -22.44 0.23
C GLY A 276 1.07 -23.40 -0.88
N LEU A 277 -0.08 -23.17 -1.51
CA LEU A 277 -0.54 -23.94 -2.67
C LEU A 277 0.46 -23.87 -3.83
N THR A 278 1.02 -22.69 -4.12
CA THR A 278 2.03 -22.54 -5.18
C THR A 278 3.32 -23.31 -4.90
N VAL A 279 3.67 -23.52 -3.62
CA VAL A 279 4.87 -24.28 -3.22
C VAL A 279 4.63 -25.78 -3.30
N ILE A 280 3.44 -26.26 -2.90
CA ILE A 280 3.15 -27.71 -2.82
C ILE A 280 2.58 -28.30 -4.12
N SER A 281 2.27 -27.47 -5.11
CA SER A 281 1.67 -27.91 -6.38
C SER A 281 2.42 -27.34 -7.57
N ASP A 282 2.22 -27.92 -8.76
CA ASP A 282 2.89 -27.54 -10.00
C ASP A 282 2.31 -26.27 -10.66
N LEU A 283 1.83 -25.32 -9.86
CA LEU A 283 1.31 -24.05 -10.37
C LEU A 283 2.45 -23.22 -10.99
N ASN A 284 2.16 -22.63 -12.15
CA ASN A 284 3.07 -21.68 -12.77
C ASN A 284 3.25 -20.45 -11.85
N ARG A 285 4.46 -20.29 -11.30
CA ARG A 285 4.78 -19.25 -10.29
C ARG A 285 4.57 -17.80 -10.77
N PRO A 286 4.95 -17.41 -12.01
CA PRO A 286 4.59 -16.09 -12.55
C PRO A 286 3.07 -15.87 -12.58
N THR A 287 2.30 -16.89 -12.99
CA THR A 287 0.83 -16.82 -13.03
C THR A 287 0.22 -16.71 -11.63
N ALA A 288 0.77 -17.45 -10.66
CA ALA A 288 0.36 -17.35 -9.25
C ALA A 288 0.66 -15.96 -8.66
N PHE A 289 1.80 -15.36 -9.01
CA PHE A 289 2.13 -13.98 -8.64
C PHE A 289 1.07 -13.01 -9.19
N LEU A 290 0.71 -13.12 -10.46
CA LEU A 290 -0.29 -12.24 -11.09
C LEU A 290 -1.69 -12.42 -10.47
N LEU A 291 -2.07 -13.66 -10.13
CA LEU A 291 -3.31 -13.93 -9.40
C LEU A 291 -3.32 -13.23 -8.04
N LEU A 292 -2.25 -13.40 -7.27
CA LEU A 292 -2.09 -12.78 -5.95
C LEU A 292 -2.08 -11.25 -6.04
N PHE A 293 -1.41 -10.69 -7.05
CA PHE A 293 -1.41 -9.26 -7.34
C PHE A 293 -2.83 -8.74 -7.60
N ALA A 294 -3.62 -9.41 -8.45
CA ALA A 294 -5.00 -9.01 -8.73
C ALA A 294 -5.87 -9.02 -7.47
N ILE A 295 -5.75 -10.06 -6.64
CA ILE A 295 -6.49 -10.17 -5.37
C ILE A 295 -6.08 -9.05 -4.41
N ILE A 296 -4.78 -8.82 -4.21
CA ILE A 296 -4.27 -7.75 -3.35
C ILE A 296 -4.70 -6.37 -3.85
N TYR A 297 -4.71 -6.14 -5.17
CA TYR A 297 -5.26 -4.92 -5.75
C TYR A 297 -6.70 -4.68 -5.33
N GLY A 298 -7.57 -5.71 -5.45
CA GLY A 298 -8.96 -5.62 -5.02
C GLY A 298 -9.11 -5.25 -3.54
N HIS A 299 -8.19 -5.70 -2.69
CA HIS A 299 -8.17 -5.35 -1.27
C HIS A 299 -7.71 -3.92 -0.99
N TYR A 300 -6.75 -3.39 -1.76
CA TYR A 300 -6.38 -1.98 -1.67
C TYR A 300 -7.51 -1.08 -2.14
N ASP A 301 -8.22 -1.45 -3.19
CA ASP A 301 -9.40 -0.72 -3.64
C ASP A 301 -10.46 -0.64 -2.52
N ASN A 302 -10.74 -1.76 -1.84
CA ASN A 302 -11.63 -1.77 -0.67
C ASN A 302 -11.16 -0.83 0.45
N LEU A 303 -9.86 -0.86 0.78
CA LEU A 303 -9.26 0.02 1.79
C LEU A 303 -9.48 1.50 1.44
N TYR A 304 -9.17 1.90 0.21
CA TYR A 304 -9.26 3.31 -0.16
C TYR A 304 -10.68 3.82 -0.27
N ARG A 305 -11.61 3.00 -0.77
CA ARG A 305 -13.05 3.27 -0.69
C ARG A 305 -13.48 3.50 0.76
N ALA A 306 -13.16 2.56 1.65
CA ALA A 306 -13.52 2.65 3.05
C ALA A 306 -12.93 3.90 3.74
N LEU A 307 -11.68 4.26 3.45
CA LEU A 307 -11.05 5.48 3.97
C LEU A 307 -11.75 6.77 3.54
N GLN A 308 -12.42 6.74 2.39
CA GLN A 308 -13.17 7.85 1.81
C GLN A 308 -14.67 7.82 2.17
N GLY A 309 -15.09 6.86 3.00
CA GLY A 309 -16.50 6.71 3.41
C GLY A 309 -17.37 6.03 2.35
N GLU A 310 -16.74 5.30 1.42
CA GLU A 310 -17.40 4.61 0.32
C GLU A 310 -17.34 3.09 0.51
N HIS A 311 -18.33 2.40 -0.05
CA HIS A 311 -18.46 0.95 0.10
C HIS A 311 -18.32 0.24 -1.25
N LYS A 312 -17.68 -0.94 -1.21
CA LYS A 312 -17.68 -1.83 -2.36
C LYS A 312 -19.11 -2.33 -2.64
N PRO A 313 -19.62 -2.25 -3.89
CA PRO A 313 -20.93 -2.82 -4.22
C PRO A 313 -21.02 -4.31 -3.88
N LYS A 314 -22.19 -4.75 -3.40
CA LYS A 314 -22.40 -6.17 -3.02
C LYS A 314 -22.18 -7.13 -4.17
N TRP A 315 -22.63 -6.78 -5.38
CA TRP A 315 -22.43 -7.60 -6.58
C TRP A 315 -20.95 -7.80 -6.90
N LEU A 316 -20.11 -6.80 -6.67
CA LEU A 316 -18.67 -6.88 -6.93
C LEU A 316 -17.97 -7.74 -5.88
N SER A 317 -18.48 -7.75 -4.64
CA SER A 317 -18.01 -8.66 -3.59
C SER A 317 -18.38 -10.12 -3.91
N LEU A 318 -19.60 -10.34 -4.40
CA LEU A 318 -20.09 -11.65 -4.83
C LEU A 318 -19.32 -12.18 -6.05
N ALA A 319 -19.11 -11.35 -7.07
CA ALA A 319 -18.27 -11.69 -8.22
C ALA A 319 -16.81 -11.95 -7.79
N GLY A 320 -16.32 -11.24 -6.78
CA GLY A 320 -15.01 -11.50 -6.18
C GLY A 320 -14.94 -12.79 -5.36
N ALA A 321 -16.05 -13.54 -5.23
CA ALA A 321 -16.21 -14.79 -4.48
C ALA A 321 -15.90 -14.73 -2.97
N PHE A 322 -15.67 -13.54 -2.40
CA PHE A 322 -15.10 -13.37 -1.06
C PHE A 322 -13.79 -14.16 -0.86
N ILE A 323 -13.15 -14.07 0.31
CA ILE A 323 -11.90 -14.83 0.56
C ILE A 323 -12.13 -16.33 0.46
N THR A 324 -13.18 -16.85 1.09
CA THR A 324 -13.44 -18.29 1.19
C THR A 324 -13.72 -18.90 -0.18
N GLY A 325 -14.51 -18.24 -1.01
CA GLY A 325 -14.80 -18.71 -2.37
C GLY A 325 -13.57 -18.65 -3.27
N ARG A 326 -12.72 -17.63 -3.16
CA ARG A 326 -11.44 -17.58 -3.91
C ARG A 326 -10.50 -18.72 -3.52
N ILE A 327 -10.35 -18.98 -2.23
CA ILE A 327 -9.51 -20.09 -1.75
C ILE A 327 -10.07 -21.43 -2.21
N ALA A 328 -11.38 -21.65 -2.08
CA ALA A 328 -12.03 -22.88 -2.54
C ALA A 328 -11.86 -23.07 -4.05
N LEU A 329 -12.06 -22.01 -4.84
CA LEU A 329 -11.90 -22.03 -6.30
C LEU A 329 -10.46 -22.37 -6.70
N LEU A 330 -9.46 -21.73 -6.07
CA LEU A 330 -8.06 -22.06 -6.30
C LEU A 330 -7.74 -23.52 -5.91
N GLY A 331 -8.28 -23.99 -4.79
CA GLY A 331 -8.15 -25.38 -4.35
C GLY A 331 -8.68 -26.38 -5.37
N LEU A 332 -9.83 -26.10 -6.00
CA LEU A 332 -10.38 -26.94 -7.08
C LEU A 332 -9.42 -26.98 -8.28
N PHE A 333 -8.87 -25.85 -8.70
CA PHE A 333 -7.91 -25.81 -9.81
C PHE A 333 -6.66 -26.63 -9.50
N VAL A 334 -6.17 -26.61 -8.26
CA VAL A 334 -5.04 -27.44 -7.82
C VAL A 334 -5.40 -28.93 -7.84
N ILE A 335 -6.55 -29.31 -7.27
CA ILE A 335 -7.01 -30.71 -7.19
C ILE A 335 -7.17 -31.34 -8.57
N PHE A 336 -7.72 -30.59 -9.53
CA PHE A 336 -7.93 -31.06 -10.90
C PHE A 336 -6.75 -30.77 -11.84
N SER A 337 -5.64 -30.24 -11.31
CA SER A 337 -4.44 -29.86 -12.08
C SER A 337 -4.76 -28.93 -13.27
N TRP A 338 -5.73 -28.05 -13.10
CA TRP A 338 -6.10 -27.06 -14.11
C TRP A 338 -5.15 -25.87 -14.10
N SER A 339 -4.92 -25.29 -15.28
CA SER A 339 -4.21 -24.01 -15.37
C SER A 339 -4.98 -22.91 -14.67
N ILE A 340 -4.32 -22.15 -13.79
CA ILE A 340 -4.91 -21.01 -13.08
C ILE A 340 -4.95 -19.71 -13.93
N THR A 341 -4.47 -19.74 -15.17
CA THR A 341 -4.50 -18.58 -16.08
C THR A 341 -5.91 -17.97 -16.26
N PRO A 342 -7.01 -18.74 -16.37
CA PRO A 342 -8.36 -18.18 -16.43
C PRO A 342 -8.74 -17.39 -15.17
N LEU A 343 -8.26 -17.82 -13.98
CA LEU A 343 -8.49 -17.09 -12.73
C LEU A 343 -7.76 -15.74 -12.73
N VAL A 344 -6.54 -15.69 -13.28
CA VAL A 344 -5.79 -14.44 -13.42
C VAL A 344 -6.55 -13.46 -14.32
N TRP A 345 -7.05 -13.91 -15.46
CA TRP A 345 -7.85 -13.05 -16.34
C TRP A 345 -9.14 -12.60 -15.67
N TYR A 346 -9.87 -13.52 -15.04
CA TYR A 346 -11.12 -13.21 -14.36
C TYR A 346 -10.93 -12.15 -13.26
N PHE A 347 -10.06 -12.42 -12.29
CA PHE A 347 -9.83 -11.49 -11.17
C PHE A 347 -9.08 -10.23 -11.60
N GLY A 348 -8.21 -10.34 -12.61
CA GLY A 348 -7.53 -9.19 -13.22
C GLY A 348 -8.54 -8.21 -13.82
N VAL A 349 -9.42 -8.69 -14.70
CA VAL A 349 -10.48 -7.87 -15.29
C VAL A 349 -11.44 -7.35 -14.22
N LEU A 350 -11.87 -8.20 -13.29
CA LEU A 350 -12.82 -7.81 -12.25
C LEU A 350 -12.29 -6.70 -11.34
N PHE A 351 -11.05 -6.85 -10.84
CA PHE A 351 -10.51 -5.93 -9.86
C PHE A 351 -9.82 -4.72 -10.49
N LEU A 352 -9.00 -4.90 -11.53
CA LEU A 352 -8.24 -3.77 -12.10
C LEU A 352 -9.07 -2.93 -13.06
N VAL A 353 -10.02 -3.54 -13.77
CA VAL A 353 -10.80 -2.86 -14.82
C VAL A 353 -12.20 -2.53 -14.31
N VAL A 354 -12.99 -3.55 -13.99
CA VAL A 354 -14.40 -3.36 -13.63
C VAL A 354 -14.54 -2.56 -12.34
N SER A 355 -13.77 -2.88 -11.29
CA SER A 355 -13.81 -2.10 -10.04
C SER A 355 -13.37 -0.65 -10.24
N SER A 356 -12.28 -0.43 -10.98
CA SER A 356 -11.76 0.91 -11.25
C SER A 356 -12.73 1.77 -12.07
N ILE A 357 -13.35 1.20 -13.11
CA ILE A 357 -14.36 1.90 -13.90
C ILE A 357 -15.56 2.24 -13.01
N GLN A 358 -16.02 1.29 -12.20
CA GLN A 358 -17.13 1.52 -11.28
C GLN A 358 -16.81 2.63 -10.27
N TRP A 359 -15.58 2.66 -9.73
CA TRP A 359 -15.12 3.72 -8.83
C TRP A 359 -15.15 5.10 -9.51
N VAL A 360 -14.53 5.21 -10.68
CA VAL A 360 -14.44 6.47 -11.44
C VAL A 360 -15.81 6.97 -11.87
N ALA A 361 -16.70 6.08 -12.31
CA ALA A 361 -18.07 6.42 -12.69
C ALA A 361 -18.88 6.92 -11.48
N GLY A 362 -18.74 6.26 -10.33
CA GLY A 362 -19.40 6.65 -9.09
C GLY A 362 -18.98 8.04 -8.60
N GLU A 363 -17.70 8.39 -8.72
CA GLU A 363 -17.21 9.72 -8.35
C GLU A 363 -17.76 10.81 -9.30
N LYS A 364 -17.76 10.56 -10.61
CA LYS A 364 -18.27 11.54 -11.60
C LYS A 364 -19.74 11.88 -11.33
N SER A 365 -20.56 10.89 -11.00
CA SER A 365 -21.99 11.10 -10.69
C SER A 365 -22.26 11.91 -9.42
N ARG A 366 -21.26 12.07 -8.54
CA ARG A 366 -21.38 12.85 -7.28
C ARG A 366 -20.94 14.30 -7.43
N VAL A 367 -20.17 14.60 -8.48
CA VAL A 367 -19.63 15.95 -8.76
C VAL A 367 -20.49 16.70 -9.77
N SER A 368 -21.29 15.99 -10.58
CA SER A 368 -22.37 16.52 -11.42
C SER A 368 -23.64 16.75 -10.63
#